data_AF-A0AA39JHR9-F1
#
_entry.id   AF-A0AA39JHR9-F1
#
_cell.length_a   1.000
_cell.length_b   1.000
_cell.length_c   1.000
_cell.angle_alpha   90.00
_cell.angle_beta   90.00
_cell.angle_gamma   90.00
#
_symmetry.space_group_name_H-M   'P 1'
#
loop_
_entity.id
_entity.type
_entity.pdbx_description
1 polymer ?
#
loop_
_entity_poly.entity_id
_entity_poly.type
_entity_poly.pdbx_seq_one_letter_code
_entity_poly.pdbx_strand_id
1 'polypeptide(L)'
;MPPRPRSPGLDASKTAKRAKIAETANHSENIVESADSETQKEEDNGPVFSGKFDLYAMILPFLSKVYLPTKSSSTPQYEELYKTILTYQAKPDFSAQIVLPDAPYTMDGVAGSRALCDPMECLPYDLSLEDIKAVNKISYTEHQKSFFLARDSNMESGPAVTTNTGIIDGGCGIQTARGKFMMKRVWTKANPDGSLIELFEGFFSLMISYSSLYKRKGHGSGDDTEFAFWAVRARKDANGKEIGLNLGS
;
A
#
# COMPACT_ATOMS: atom_id res chain seq x y z
N MET A 1 3.19 -56.42 -25.71
CA MET A 1 3.95 -56.95 -26.86
C MET A 1 2.98 -57.11 -28.04
N PRO A 2 3.40 -56.98 -29.30
CA PRO A 2 3.99 -55.87 -30.09
C PRO A 2 3.04 -55.56 -31.31
N PRO A 3 3.40 -54.95 -32.47
CA PRO A 3 4.69 -54.41 -32.95
C PRO A 3 4.67 -53.01 -33.65
N ARG A 4 5.88 -52.42 -33.77
CA ARG A 4 6.29 -51.45 -34.82
C ARG A 4 6.70 -52.21 -36.09
N PRO A 5 6.60 -51.60 -37.29
CA PRO A 5 7.82 -51.27 -38.05
C PRO A 5 7.69 -49.96 -38.90
N ARG A 6 8.67 -49.04 -38.92
CA ARG A 6 9.91 -48.90 -39.74
C ARG A 6 9.75 -47.91 -40.91
N SER A 7 10.60 -46.87 -40.89
CA SER A 7 11.03 -46.03 -42.02
C SER A 7 11.86 -46.82 -43.03
N PRO A 8 12.11 -46.30 -44.27
CA PRO A 8 13.32 -45.51 -44.59
C PRO A 8 13.06 -44.43 -45.69
N GLY A 9 13.92 -43.48 -46.10
CA GLY A 9 15.32 -43.12 -45.87
C GLY A 9 15.86 -42.29 -47.08
N LEU A 10 16.99 -41.57 -46.87
CA LEU A 10 17.97 -41.03 -47.87
C LEU A 10 17.55 -39.80 -48.70
N ASP A 11 18.37 -38.77 -49.00
CA ASP A 11 19.83 -38.62 -49.24
C ASP A 11 20.32 -37.24 -48.70
N ALA A 12 21.47 -37.06 -48.04
CA ALA A 12 22.86 -36.95 -48.56
C ALA A 12 23.04 -35.84 -49.63
N SER A 13 24.08 -35.01 -49.72
CA SER A 13 25.31 -34.70 -48.99
C SER A 13 26.06 -33.66 -49.87
N LYS A 14 26.85 -32.73 -49.29
CA LYS A 14 28.28 -32.52 -49.62
C LYS A 14 28.88 -31.18 -49.15
N THR A 15 30.01 -31.40 -48.51
CA THR A 15 31.07 -30.62 -47.84
C THR A 15 32.05 -29.89 -48.77
N ALA A 16 32.72 -28.82 -48.30
CA ALA A 16 34.19 -28.53 -48.34
C ALA A 16 34.48 -27.09 -47.81
N LYS A 17 35.24 -26.79 -46.72
CA LYS A 17 36.73 -26.76 -46.45
C LYS A 17 37.57 -26.03 -47.54
N ARG A 18 38.57 -25.15 -47.31
CA ARG A 18 39.30 -24.52 -46.17
C ARG A 18 40.37 -23.52 -46.75
N ALA A 19 40.79 -22.52 -45.96
CA ALA A 19 42.15 -21.88 -45.85
C ALA A 19 42.47 -20.46 -46.45
N LYS A 20 42.65 -19.45 -45.55
CA LYS A 20 43.88 -18.66 -45.14
C LYS A 20 44.92 -18.28 -46.24
N ILE A 21 45.55 -17.10 -46.41
CA ILE A 21 46.09 -15.99 -45.56
C ILE A 21 46.38 -14.77 -46.50
N ALA A 22 46.29 -13.51 -46.03
CA ALA A 22 47.33 -12.45 -46.17
C ALA A 22 46.88 -11.11 -45.58
N GLU A 23 47.87 -10.41 -45.03
CA GLU A 23 47.86 -9.30 -44.09
C GLU A 23 48.39 -8.04 -44.79
N THR A 24 47.70 -6.90 -44.70
CA THR A 24 48.34 -5.58 -44.78
C THR A 24 47.52 -4.53 -44.05
N ALA A 25 48.21 -3.80 -43.18
CA ALA A 25 47.73 -2.69 -42.37
C ALA A 25 47.21 -1.51 -43.20
N ASN A 26 46.19 -0.80 -42.70
CA ASN A 26 46.28 0.64 -42.55
C ASN A 26 45.26 1.20 -41.54
N HIS A 27 45.81 2.10 -40.75
CA HIS A 27 45.29 2.88 -39.65
C HIS A 27 44.21 3.87 -40.13
N SER A 28 43.05 3.89 -39.47
CA SER A 28 42.11 5.02 -39.47
C SER A 28 41.22 4.89 -38.23
N GLU A 29 41.50 5.74 -37.25
CA GLU A 29 40.68 5.95 -36.06
C GLU A 29 39.26 6.37 -36.47
N ASN A 30 38.25 5.73 -35.90
CA ASN A 30 36.90 6.29 -35.86
C ASN A 30 36.30 6.00 -34.49
N ILE A 31 36.45 6.99 -33.62
CA ILE A 31 35.75 7.14 -32.36
C ILE A 31 34.30 7.50 -32.72
N VAL A 32 33.37 6.58 -32.45
CA VAL A 32 31.95 6.92 -32.33
C VAL A 32 31.40 6.22 -31.10
N GLU A 33 31.65 6.90 -29.98
CA GLU A 33 30.67 7.22 -28.94
C GLU A 33 29.64 6.12 -28.61
N SER A 34 29.96 5.39 -27.54
CA SER A 34 29.02 4.58 -26.77
C SER A 34 27.83 5.45 -26.34
N ALA A 35 26.67 5.22 -26.95
CA ALA A 35 25.40 5.69 -26.42
C ALA A 35 25.01 4.82 -25.22
N ASP A 36 25.65 5.10 -24.07
CA ASP A 36 25.10 4.71 -22.77
C ASP A 36 23.77 5.43 -22.62
N SER A 37 22.67 4.69 -22.75
CA SER A 37 21.36 5.17 -22.32
C SER A 37 21.38 5.24 -20.79
N GLU A 38 21.84 6.37 -20.26
CA GLU A 38 21.59 6.75 -18.87
C GLU A 38 20.08 6.79 -18.66
N THR A 39 19.54 5.65 -18.21
CA THR A 39 18.24 5.60 -17.57
C THR A 39 18.42 6.39 -16.29
N GLN A 40 18.01 7.66 -16.30
CA GLN A 40 17.88 8.46 -15.09
C GLN A 40 16.99 7.67 -14.13
N LYS A 41 17.62 6.99 -13.17
CA LYS A 41 16.94 6.51 -11.98
C LYS A 41 16.61 7.77 -11.20
N GLU A 42 15.37 8.21 -11.23
CA GLU A 42 14.89 9.16 -10.24
C GLU A 42 15.28 8.62 -8.86
N GLU A 43 16.03 9.43 -8.11
CA GLU A 43 16.37 9.12 -6.73
C GLU A 43 15.06 9.02 -5.93
N ASP A 44 14.87 7.90 -5.23
CA ASP A 44 13.75 7.74 -4.30
C ASP A 44 13.91 8.77 -3.18
N ASN A 45 13.25 9.92 -3.34
CA ASN A 45 13.24 11.05 -2.40
C ASN A 45 12.57 10.72 -1.05
N GLY A 46 12.32 9.44 -0.78
CA GLY A 46 11.62 8.95 0.39
C GLY A 46 10.10 8.89 0.19
N PRO A 47 9.38 8.31 1.17
CA PRO A 47 7.93 8.21 1.10
C PRO A 47 7.25 9.57 1.27
N VAL A 48 6.28 9.85 0.39
CA VAL A 48 5.36 10.98 0.53
C VAL A 48 4.07 10.48 1.19
N PHE A 49 3.80 10.94 2.41
CA PHE A 49 2.63 10.53 3.19
C PHE A 49 1.40 11.42 3.00
N SER A 50 1.48 12.50 2.23
CA SER A 50 0.31 13.35 1.95
C SER A 50 -0.57 12.79 0.82
N GLY A 51 -1.81 13.25 0.79
CA GLY A 51 -2.84 12.86 -0.19
C GLY A 51 -3.90 11.93 0.38
N LYS A 52 -4.72 11.36 -0.50
CA LYS A 52 -5.80 10.44 -0.14
C LYS A 52 -5.33 8.99 -0.17
N PHE A 53 -5.75 8.21 0.82
CA PHE A 53 -5.42 6.78 0.90
C PHE A 53 -6.67 5.94 1.21
N ASP A 54 -6.77 4.81 0.50
CA ASP A 54 -7.74 3.76 0.83
C ASP A 54 -7.07 2.72 1.73
N LEU A 55 -7.69 2.44 2.88
CA LEU A 55 -7.21 1.50 3.87
C LEU A 55 -7.95 0.18 3.75
N TYR A 56 -7.21 -0.93 3.81
CA TYR A 56 -7.73 -2.29 3.75
C TYR A 56 -7.26 -3.05 4.99
N ALA A 57 -8.20 -3.43 5.85
CA ALA A 57 -7.87 -4.13 7.09
C ALA A 57 -7.21 -5.49 6.81
N MET A 58 -6.16 -5.81 7.56
CA MET A 58 -5.41 -7.06 7.39
C MET A 58 -6.22 -8.32 7.70
N ILE A 59 -7.35 -8.17 8.41
CA ILE A 59 -8.27 -9.27 8.69
C ILE A 59 -9.03 -9.77 7.44
N LEU A 60 -9.07 -8.99 6.35
CA LEU A 60 -9.82 -9.33 5.13
C LEU A 60 -9.24 -10.60 4.46
N PRO A 61 -9.98 -11.73 4.44
CA PRO A 61 -9.42 -13.01 4.00
C PRO A 61 -8.96 -13.06 2.55
N PHE A 62 -9.56 -12.25 1.68
CA PHE A 62 -9.20 -12.21 0.25
C PHE A 62 -7.89 -11.46 -0.01
N LEU A 63 -7.42 -10.64 0.93
CA LEU A 63 -6.13 -9.97 0.87
C LEU A 63 -5.07 -10.73 1.68
N SER A 64 -5.41 -11.16 2.90
CA SER A 64 -4.46 -11.86 3.77
C SER A 64 -3.96 -13.17 3.19
N LYS A 65 -4.82 -13.91 2.47
CA LYS A 65 -4.43 -15.13 1.74
C LYS A 65 -3.57 -14.86 0.51
N VAL A 66 -3.56 -13.65 -0.04
CA VAL A 66 -2.65 -13.29 -1.13
C VAL A 66 -1.33 -12.82 -0.57
N TYR A 67 -1.37 -12.02 0.49
CA TYR A 67 -0.21 -11.49 1.20
C TYR A 67 0.70 -12.60 1.77
N LEU A 68 0.11 -13.60 2.43
CA LEU A 68 0.80 -14.78 2.97
C LEU A 68 0.04 -16.05 2.57
N PRO A 69 0.26 -16.59 1.35
CA PRO A 69 -0.53 -17.67 0.78
C PRO A 69 -0.33 -19.01 1.47
N THR A 70 0.83 -19.23 2.05
CA THR A 70 1.13 -20.42 2.84
C THR A 70 1.30 -20.02 4.30
N LYS A 71 0.70 -20.79 5.21
CA LYS A 71 0.83 -20.58 6.66
C LYS A 71 2.27 -20.68 7.17
N SER A 72 3.18 -21.24 6.36
CA SER A 72 4.60 -21.41 6.66
C SER A 72 5.50 -20.38 5.99
N SER A 73 5.00 -19.57 5.05
CA SER A 73 5.80 -18.48 4.48
C SER A 73 5.81 -17.32 5.45
N SER A 74 7.00 -16.82 5.77
CA SER A 74 7.20 -15.56 6.49
C SER A 74 7.42 -14.37 5.55
N THR A 75 7.40 -14.60 4.22
CA THR A 75 7.72 -13.58 3.22
C THR A 75 6.45 -12.99 2.61
N PRO A 76 6.15 -11.71 2.90
CA PRO A 76 5.06 -10.96 2.27
C PRO A 76 5.12 -10.96 0.74
N GLN A 77 3.97 -11.19 0.09
CA GLN A 77 3.80 -11.05 -1.36
C GLN A 77 3.20 -9.68 -1.70
N TYR A 78 4.00 -8.61 -1.54
CA TYR A 78 3.52 -7.22 -1.66
C TYR A 78 2.98 -6.87 -3.06
N GLU A 79 3.66 -7.31 -4.12
CA GLU A 79 3.24 -7.00 -5.49
C GLU A 79 1.86 -7.60 -5.81
N GLU A 80 1.65 -8.84 -5.39
CA GLU A 80 0.42 -9.58 -5.66
C GLU A 80 -0.74 -9.06 -4.81
N LEU A 81 -0.44 -8.68 -3.56
CA LEU A 81 -1.37 -7.96 -2.70
C LEU A 81 -1.78 -6.64 -3.35
N TYR A 82 -0.84 -5.82 -3.83
CA TYR A 82 -1.13 -4.53 -4.43
C TYR A 82 -2.04 -4.67 -5.66
N LYS A 83 -1.75 -5.59 -6.58
CA LYS A 83 -2.61 -5.90 -7.74
C LYS A 83 -4.01 -6.32 -7.31
N THR A 84 -4.10 -7.12 -6.25
CA THR A 84 -5.39 -7.56 -5.71
C THR A 84 -6.16 -6.37 -5.15
N ILE A 85 -5.53 -5.52 -4.34
CA ILE A 85 -6.14 -4.29 -3.80
C ILE A 85 -6.69 -3.43 -4.93
N LEU A 86 -5.93 -3.17 -6.00
CA LEU A 86 -6.40 -2.36 -7.13
C LEU A 86 -7.65 -2.94 -7.82
N THR A 87 -7.76 -4.27 -7.86
CA THR A 87 -8.95 -4.95 -8.42
C THR A 87 -10.19 -4.66 -7.56
N TYR A 88 -10.03 -4.63 -6.23
CA TYR A 88 -11.12 -4.34 -5.31
C TYR A 88 -11.39 -2.85 -5.19
N GLN A 89 -10.40 -1.97 -5.27
CA GLN A 89 -10.56 -0.51 -5.25
C GLN A 89 -11.52 0.00 -6.35
N ALA A 90 -11.75 -0.78 -7.40
CA ALA A 90 -12.76 -0.50 -8.40
C ALA A 90 -14.20 -0.53 -7.87
N LYS A 91 -14.42 -1.21 -6.76
CA LYS A 91 -15.65 -1.26 -5.98
C LYS A 91 -15.31 -0.54 -4.67
N PRO A 92 -16.07 0.45 -4.18
CA PRO A 92 -15.70 1.21 -2.97
C PRO A 92 -15.78 0.34 -1.70
N ASP A 93 -14.86 -0.62 -1.57
CA ASP A 93 -14.82 -1.75 -0.63
C ASP A 93 -13.58 -1.64 0.29
N PHE A 94 -13.12 -0.40 0.50
CA PHE A 94 -12.11 -0.08 1.48
C PHE A 94 -12.70 -0.17 2.90
N SER A 95 -11.88 -0.56 3.88
CA SER A 95 -12.27 -0.60 5.29
C SER A 95 -12.41 0.81 5.88
N ALA A 96 -11.54 1.71 5.44
CA ALA A 96 -11.57 3.12 5.78
C ALA A 96 -10.87 3.92 4.68
N GLN A 97 -11.07 5.23 4.66
CA GLN A 97 -10.34 6.16 3.81
C GLN A 97 -9.80 7.29 4.66
N ILE A 98 -8.64 7.82 4.28
CA ILE A 98 -8.03 8.96 4.96
C ILE A 98 -7.54 9.99 3.96
N VAL A 99 -7.35 11.22 4.43
CA VAL A 99 -6.64 12.27 3.73
C VAL A 99 -5.65 12.91 4.69
N LEU A 100 -4.38 12.92 4.30
CA LEU A 100 -3.33 13.61 5.03
C LEU A 100 -2.93 14.88 4.24
N PRO A 101 -2.85 16.05 4.90
CA PRO A 101 -2.42 17.28 4.24
C PRO A 101 -0.95 17.21 3.86
N ASP A 102 -0.50 18.16 3.04
CA ASP A 102 0.90 18.27 2.67
C ASP A 102 1.78 18.66 3.87
N ALA A 103 3.02 18.17 3.85
CA ALA A 103 4.03 18.62 4.79
C ALA A 103 4.49 20.06 4.44
N PRO A 104 4.83 20.91 5.43
CA PRO A 104 4.75 20.66 6.87
C PRO A 104 3.28 20.67 7.33
N TYR A 105 2.84 19.63 8.03
CA TYR A 105 1.43 19.41 8.38
C TYR A 105 0.88 20.52 9.30
N THR A 106 0.30 21.56 8.70
CA THR A 106 -0.23 22.75 9.41
C THR A 106 -1.72 22.66 9.73
N MET A 107 -2.37 21.62 9.23
CA MET A 107 -3.80 21.36 9.38
C MET A 107 -4.02 19.89 9.72
N ASP A 108 -5.18 19.57 10.27
CA ASP A 108 -5.55 18.19 10.55
C ASP A 108 -5.91 17.44 9.27
N GLY A 109 -5.70 16.14 9.30
CA GLY A 109 -6.21 15.23 8.29
C GLY A 109 -7.63 14.79 8.63
N VAL A 110 -8.25 14.08 7.70
CA VAL A 110 -9.58 13.51 7.90
C VAL A 110 -9.56 12.00 7.66
N ALA A 111 -10.43 11.28 8.34
CA ALA A 111 -10.65 9.86 8.13
C ALA A 111 -12.16 9.55 8.09
N GLY A 112 -12.51 8.43 7.47
CA GLY A 112 -13.89 7.96 7.39
C GLY A 112 -13.96 6.45 7.23
N SER A 113 -14.93 5.83 7.90
CA SER A 113 -15.22 4.41 7.78
C SER A 113 -16.71 4.16 7.86
N ARG A 114 -17.23 3.32 6.97
CA ARG A 114 -18.65 2.91 6.98
C ARG A 114 -19.00 1.99 8.14
N ALA A 115 -17.99 1.46 8.84
CA ALA A 115 -18.19 0.60 10.00
C ALA A 115 -18.28 1.42 11.31
N LEU A 116 -17.80 2.66 11.30
CA LEU A 116 -17.79 3.56 12.47
C LEU A 116 -18.92 4.56 12.33
N CYS A 117 -20.10 4.21 12.84
CA CYS A 117 -21.31 5.01 12.71
C CYS A 117 -21.89 5.44 14.05
N ASP A 118 -22.55 6.59 14.05
CA ASP A 118 -23.44 7.00 15.13
C ASP A 118 -24.59 5.99 15.26
N PRO A 119 -24.80 5.38 16.43
CA PRO A 119 -25.82 4.35 16.62
C PRO A 119 -27.26 4.89 16.64
N MET A 120 -27.45 6.20 16.78
CA MET A 120 -28.75 6.86 16.67
C MET A 120 -29.04 7.31 15.23
N GLU A 121 -28.08 7.97 14.58
CA GLU A 121 -28.30 8.55 13.25
C GLU A 121 -28.03 7.53 12.13
N CYS A 122 -27.34 6.43 12.43
CA CYS A 122 -26.87 5.44 11.46
C CYS A 122 -25.99 6.07 10.36
N LEU A 123 -25.32 7.18 10.68
CA LEU A 123 -24.40 7.90 9.80
C LEU A 123 -22.95 7.66 10.25
N PRO A 124 -21.99 7.52 9.32
CA PRO A 124 -20.57 7.44 9.67
C PRO A 124 -20.12 8.66 10.49
N TYR A 125 -19.22 8.45 11.44
CA TYR A 125 -18.56 9.57 12.12
C TYR A 125 -17.59 10.27 11.18
N ASP A 126 -17.54 11.60 11.28
CA ASP A 126 -16.49 12.42 10.68
C ASP A 126 -15.25 12.38 11.60
N LEU A 127 -14.18 11.73 11.16
CA LEU A 127 -13.01 11.49 12.00
C LEU A 127 -11.88 12.49 11.70
N SER A 128 -11.20 12.93 12.75
CA SER A 128 -10.02 13.80 12.66
C SER A 128 -8.71 13.00 12.76
N LEU A 129 -7.68 13.45 12.04
CA LEU A 129 -6.29 13.00 12.18
C LEU A 129 -5.43 14.18 12.65
N GLU A 130 -5.23 14.28 13.95
CA GLU A 130 -4.63 15.42 14.63
C GLU A 130 -3.15 15.18 14.96
N ASP A 131 -2.40 16.26 15.22
CA ASP A 131 -0.99 16.20 15.69
C ASP A 131 -0.11 15.32 14.78
N ILE A 132 -0.24 15.55 13.46
CA ILE A 132 0.44 14.77 12.42
C ILE A 132 1.94 14.99 12.50
N LYS A 133 2.69 13.90 12.68
CA LYS A 133 4.15 13.92 12.84
C LYS A 133 4.81 12.98 11.84
N ALA A 134 5.76 13.51 11.07
CA ALA A 134 6.74 12.70 10.37
C ALA A 134 7.80 12.21 11.39
N VAL A 135 8.07 10.91 11.39
CA VAL A 135 9.02 10.26 12.29
C VAL A 135 9.92 9.31 11.50
N ASN A 136 11.13 9.04 12.01
CA ASN A 136 12.08 8.12 11.37
C ASN A 136 11.93 6.66 11.83
N LYS A 137 11.02 6.41 12.78
CA LYS A 137 10.72 5.12 13.37
C LYS A 137 9.33 5.16 14.03
N ILE A 138 8.53 4.10 13.88
CA ILE A 138 7.32 3.87 14.69
C ILE A 138 7.65 2.92 15.85
N SER A 139 6.93 3.02 16.96
CA SER A 139 6.96 2.02 18.04
C SER A 139 5.57 1.45 18.24
N TYR A 140 5.43 0.13 18.14
CA TYR A 140 4.18 -0.57 18.39
C TYR A 140 4.23 -1.26 19.75
N THR A 141 3.11 -1.23 20.47
CA THR A 141 2.91 -2.13 21.62
C THR A 141 2.77 -3.58 21.15
N GLU A 142 3.01 -4.55 22.03
CA GLU A 142 2.82 -5.97 21.69
C GLU A 142 1.36 -6.29 21.30
N HIS A 143 0.40 -5.58 21.90
CA HIS A 143 -1.01 -5.64 21.50
C HIS A 143 -1.20 -5.19 20.05
N GLN A 144 -0.66 -4.03 19.68
CA GLN A 144 -0.74 -3.52 18.30
C GLN A 144 -0.05 -4.45 17.29
N LYS A 145 1.12 -5.01 17.64
CA LYS A 145 1.82 -5.99 16.81
C LYS A 145 1.01 -7.26 16.59
N SER A 146 0.04 -7.56 17.47
CA SER A 146 -0.82 -8.74 17.32
C SER A 146 -1.75 -8.68 16.12
N PHE A 147 -2.07 -7.47 15.62
CA PHE A 147 -2.92 -7.26 14.45
C PHE A 147 -2.21 -7.43 13.12
N PHE A 148 -0.88 -7.37 13.09
CA PHE A 148 -0.09 -7.51 11.86
C PHE A 148 0.13 -8.98 11.52
N LEU A 149 -0.01 -9.30 10.23
CA LEU A 149 0.17 -10.66 9.73
C LEU A 149 1.65 -11.07 9.62
N ALA A 150 2.51 -10.13 9.23
CA ALA A 150 3.96 -10.33 9.22
C ALA A 150 4.61 -9.47 10.31
N ARG A 151 5.57 -10.08 11.02
CA ARG A 151 6.36 -9.40 12.06
C ARG A 151 7.83 -9.53 11.67
N ASP A 152 8.28 -8.64 10.80
CA ASP A 152 9.70 -8.56 10.43
C ASP A 152 10.48 -7.61 11.35
N SER A 153 11.81 -7.71 11.33
CA SER A 153 12.70 -6.86 12.13
C SER A 153 12.66 -5.38 11.74
N ASN A 154 12.11 -5.07 10.57
CA ASN A 154 12.03 -3.73 9.99
C ASN A 154 10.64 -3.11 10.16
N MET A 155 9.69 -3.80 10.82
CA MET A 155 8.31 -3.37 11.03
C MET A 155 8.22 -1.96 11.62
N GLU A 156 9.17 -1.61 12.49
CA GLU A 156 9.22 -0.33 13.17
C GLU A 156 10.20 0.67 12.52
N SER A 157 11.09 0.21 11.65
CA SER A 157 12.18 1.01 11.10
C SER A 157 11.76 1.79 9.85
N GLY A 158 12.33 2.99 9.70
CA GLY A 158 12.20 3.83 8.49
C GLY A 158 11.21 4.99 8.64
N PRO A 159 11.20 5.91 7.66
CA PRO A 159 10.30 7.06 7.66
C PRO A 159 8.84 6.64 7.74
N ALA A 160 8.07 7.38 8.53
CA ALA A 160 6.69 7.08 8.84
C ALA A 160 5.91 8.34 9.24
N VAL A 161 4.59 8.22 9.31
CA VAL A 161 3.69 9.24 9.85
C VAL A 161 2.92 8.67 11.03
N THR A 162 2.74 9.49 12.08
CA THR A 162 1.89 9.17 13.24
C THR A 162 0.95 10.32 13.53
N THR A 163 -0.28 10.04 13.90
CA THR A 163 -1.30 11.02 14.28
C THR A 163 -2.12 10.50 15.45
N ASN A 164 -2.81 11.39 16.13
CA ASN A 164 -3.93 11.03 16.99
C ASN A 164 -5.20 10.96 16.14
N THR A 165 -6.13 10.08 16.50
CA THR A 165 -7.44 9.98 15.84
C THR A 165 -8.53 10.47 16.79
N GLY A 166 -9.46 11.26 16.29
CA GLY A 166 -10.60 11.77 17.03
C GLY A 166 -11.89 11.76 16.20
N ILE A 167 -12.92 12.42 16.73
CA ILE A 167 -14.15 12.76 16.00
C ILE A 167 -14.18 14.28 15.90
N ILE A 168 -14.43 14.78 14.68
CA ILE A 168 -14.56 16.22 14.40
C ILE A 168 -15.67 16.79 15.29
N ASP A 169 -15.39 17.92 15.94
CA ASP A 169 -16.28 18.60 16.88
C ASP A 169 -16.77 17.72 18.05
N GLY A 170 -16.10 16.59 18.31
CA GLY A 170 -16.42 15.65 19.37
C GLY A 170 -17.58 14.69 19.05
N GLY A 171 -18.43 14.99 18.06
CA GLY A 171 -19.59 14.18 17.68
C GLY A 171 -20.78 14.29 18.63
N CYS A 172 -22.01 14.16 18.09
CA CYS A 172 -23.22 14.18 18.90
C CYS A 172 -23.31 12.93 19.78
N GLY A 173 -23.69 13.09 21.05
CA GLY A 173 -23.91 11.96 21.94
C GLY A 173 -22.64 11.21 22.36
N ILE A 174 -21.46 11.69 21.98
CA ILE A 174 -20.15 11.17 22.37
C ILE A 174 -19.65 11.92 23.60
N GLN A 175 -19.01 11.20 24.51
CA GLN A 175 -18.35 11.75 25.70
C GLN A 175 -16.87 11.99 25.44
N THR A 176 -16.18 11.00 24.88
CA THR A 176 -14.77 11.12 24.47
C THR A 176 -14.51 10.24 23.25
N ALA A 177 -13.61 10.69 22.38
CA ALA A 177 -13.08 9.89 21.28
C ALA A 177 -11.57 10.08 21.22
N ARG A 178 -10.81 8.99 21.16
CA ARG A 178 -9.35 9.03 21.08
C ARG A 178 -8.77 7.76 20.46
N GLY A 179 -7.66 7.90 19.79
CA GLY A 179 -6.91 6.76 19.28
C GLY A 179 -5.64 7.19 18.55
N LYS A 180 -5.11 6.31 17.71
CA LYS A 180 -3.87 6.55 16.98
C LYS A 180 -3.96 6.05 15.56
N PHE A 181 -3.34 6.79 14.67
CA PHE A 181 -3.05 6.34 13.32
C PHE A 181 -1.53 6.36 13.12
N MET A 182 -0.99 5.28 12.55
CA MET A 182 0.42 5.14 12.26
C MET A 182 0.56 4.48 10.90
N MET A 183 1.43 4.99 10.03
CA MET A 183 1.62 4.45 8.68
C MET A 183 3.07 4.61 8.22
N LYS A 184 3.58 3.59 7.54
CA LYS A 184 4.88 3.61 6.86
C LYS A 184 4.77 2.99 5.48
N ARG A 185 5.69 3.33 4.58
CA ARG A 185 5.84 2.66 3.27
C ARG A 185 6.56 1.33 3.47
N VAL A 186 6.05 0.26 2.87
CA VAL A 186 6.64 -1.10 3.00
C VAL A 186 7.13 -1.67 1.69
N TRP A 187 6.62 -1.18 0.57
CA TRP A 187 7.00 -1.68 -0.74
C TRP A 187 6.81 -0.61 -1.81
N THR A 188 7.72 -0.61 -2.79
CA THR A 188 7.65 0.25 -3.97
C THR A 188 8.04 -0.51 -5.24
N LYS A 189 7.52 -0.03 -6.37
CA LYS A 189 7.93 -0.49 -7.70
C LYS A 189 7.79 0.66 -8.69
N ALA A 190 8.84 0.91 -9.47
CA ALA A 190 8.76 1.88 -10.56
C ALA A 190 7.88 1.34 -11.70
N ASN A 191 7.00 2.20 -12.21
CA ASN A 191 6.31 1.99 -13.46
C ASN A 191 7.23 2.31 -14.66
N PRO A 192 6.89 1.82 -15.87
CA PRO A 192 7.63 2.17 -17.08
C PRO A 192 7.68 3.68 -17.39
N ASP A 193 6.73 4.45 -16.88
CA ASP A 193 6.66 5.91 -17.03
C ASP A 193 7.45 6.68 -15.95
N GLY A 194 8.18 5.98 -15.08
CA GLY A 194 8.95 6.55 -13.97
C GLY A 194 8.15 6.74 -12.69
N SER A 195 6.82 6.71 -12.73
CA SER A 195 6.00 6.88 -11.53
C SER A 195 6.19 5.72 -10.54
N LEU A 196 6.18 6.01 -9.24
CA LEU A 196 6.30 4.99 -8.20
C LEU A 196 4.93 4.43 -7.81
N ILE A 197 4.81 3.11 -7.91
CA ILE A 197 3.82 2.35 -7.18
C ILE A 197 4.31 2.22 -5.74
N GLU A 198 3.41 2.46 -4.79
CA GLU A 198 3.71 2.38 -3.37
C GLU A 198 2.61 1.60 -2.64
N LEU A 199 3.05 0.81 -1.66
CA LEU A 199 2.19 0.16 -0.69
C LEU A 199 2.66 0.54 0.70
N PHE A 200 1.70 0.84 1.56
CA PHE A 200 1.92 1.24 2.93
C PHE A 200 1.29 0.23 3.88
N GLU A 201 1.81 0.17 5.10
CA GLU A 201 1.24 -0.59 6.20
C GLU A 201 1.18 0.28 7.45
N GLY A 202 0.22 -0.03 8.30
CA GLY A 202 -0.01 0.77 9.49
C GLY A 202 -1.02 0.17 10.44
N PHE A 203 -1.32 0.94 11.48
CA PHE A 203 -2.28 0.61 12.52
C PHE A 203 -3.20 1.80 12.76
N PHE A 204 -4.49 1.51 12.87
CA PHE A 204 -5.54 2.45 13.22
C PHE A 204 -6.18 1.98 14.52
N SER A 205 -6.41 2.90 15.46
CA SER A 205 -7.31 2.70 16.58
C SER A 205 -8.23 3.89 16.79
N LEU A 206 -9.44 3.65 17.26
CA LEU A 206 -10.36 4.66 17.75
C LEU A 206 -11.22 4.06 18.86
N MET A 207 -11.11 4.63 20.06
CA MET A 207 -11.94 4.33 21.20
C MET A 207 -12.91 5.49 21.43
N ILE A 208 -14.20 5.18 21.34
CA ILE A 208 -15.32 6.09 21.55
C ILE A 208 -15.99 5.71 22.87
N SER A 209 -16.28 6.69 23.72
CA SER A 209 -17.14 6.53 24.89
C SER A 209 -18.40 7.34 24.69
N TYR A 210 -19.55 6.71 24.85
CA TYR A 210 -20.85 7.37 24.68
C TYR A 210 -21.26 8.20 25.90
N SER A 211 -21.99 9.27 25.63
CA SER A 211 -22.61 10.11 26.65
C SER A 211 -23.65 9.34 27.48
N SER A 212 -24.05 9.92 28.61
CA SER A 212 -25.11 9.34 29.45
C SER A 212 -26.44 9.19 28.70
N LEU A 213 -26.72 10.04 27.71
CA LEU A 213 -27.93 9.96 26.89
C LEU A 213 -27.95 8.69 26.04
N TYR A 214 -26.87 8.43 25.31
CA TYR A 214 -26.75 7.24 24.45
C TYR A 214 -26.76 5.95 25.27
N LYS A 215 -26.07 5.95 26.43
CA LYS A 215 -26.12 4.85 27.41
C LYS A 215 -27.54 4.57 27.89
N ARG A 216 -28.31 5.60 28.28
CA ARG A 216 -29.71 5.44 28.72
C ARG A 216 -30.63 4.92 27.62
N LYS A 217 -30.33 5.20 26.35
CA LYS A 217 -31.06 4.67 25.19
C LYS A 217 -30.67 3.24 24.82
N GLY A 218 -29.72 2.63 25.52
CA GLY A 218 -29.34 1.23 25.33
C GLY A 218 -28.27 0.99 24.27
N HIS A 219 -27.58 2.04 23.79
CA HIS A 219 -26.52 1.90 22.77
C HIS A 219 -25.18 1.36 23.33
N GLY A 220 -25.12 1.03 24.62
CA GLY A 220 -23.90 0.56 25.27
C GLY A 220 -22.98 1.70 25.72
N SER A 221 -21.74 1.36 26.06
CA SER A 221 -20.76 2.30 26.62
C SER A 221 -19.98 3.10 25.57
N GLY A 222 -20.02 2.68 24.32
CA GLY A 222 -19.19 3.18 23.23
C GLY A 222 -18.62 2.04 22.39
N ASP A 223 -17.66 2.37 21.52
CA ASP A 223 -17.01 1.44 20.60
C ASP A 223 -15.49 1.48 20.76
N ASP A 224 -14.84 0.35 20.54
CA ASP A 224 -13.40 0.25 20.47
C ASP A 224 -13.04 -0.45 19.15
N THR A 225 -12.33 0.26 18.29
CA THR A 225 -11.96 -0.24 16.97
C THR A 225 -10.46 -0.17 16.83
N GLU A 226 -9.84 -1.31 16.52
CA GLU A 226 -8.41 -1.44 16.31
C GLU A 226 -8.16 -2.38 15.14
N PHE A 227 -7.30 -1.99 14.21
CA PHE A 227 -6.87 -2.88 13.12
C PHE A 227 -5.54 -2.45 12.52
N ALA A 228 -4.74 -3.44 12.11
CA ALA A 228 -3.66 -3.22 11.16
C ALA A 228 -4.24 -3.17 9.73
N PHE A 229 -3.60 -2.40 8.86
CA PHE A 229 -4.07 -2.20 7.49
C PHE A 229 -2.93 -2.19 6.49
N TRP A 230 -3.28 -2.47 5.24
CA TRP A 230 -2.55 -2.01 4.07
C TRP A 230 -3.20 -0.74 3.53
N ALA A 231 -2.40 0.18 2.99
CA ALA A 231 -2.90 1.39 2.36
C ALA A 231 -2.29 1.60 0.98
N VAL A 232 -3.13 2.08 0.06
CA VAL A 232 -2.74 2.49 -1.28
C VAL A 232 -3.27 3.89 -1.55
N ARG A 233 -2.66 4.61 -2.49
CA ARG A 233 -3.17 5.91 -2.93
C ARG A 233 -4.60 5.75 -3.48
N ALA A 234 -5.46 6.72 -3.18
CA ALA A 234 -6.86 6.67 -3.60
C ALA A 234 -6.99 6.66 -5.12
N ARG A 235 -8.05 6.04 -5.61
CA ARG A 235 -8.34 5.96 -7.05
C ARG A 235 -8.55 7.35 -7.64
N LYS A 236 -8.05 7.56 -8.85
CA LYS A 236 -8.34 8.76 -9.65
C LYS A 236 -9.51 8.51 -10.61
N ASP A 237 -10.32 9.53 -10.83
CA ASP A 237 -11.37 9.52 -11.85
C ASP A 237 -10.79 9.68 -13.27
N ALA A 238 -11.66 9.70 -14.29
CA ALA A 238 -11.25 9.84 -15.69
C ALA A 238 -10.50 11.16 -15.99
N ASN A 239 -10.63 12.17 -15.12
CA ASN A 239 -9.96 13.46 -15.24
C ASN A 239 -8.67 13.53 -14.41
N GLY A 240 -8.28 12.43 -13.75
CA GLY A 240 -7.10 12.37 -12.88
C GLY A 240 -7.34 12.91 -11.47
N LYS A 241 -8.58 13.24 -11.08
CA LYS A 241 -8.90 13.73 -9.74
C LYS A 241 -9.08 12.58 -8.77
N GLU A 242 -8.46 12.67 -7.59
CA GLU A 242 -8.61 11.64 -6.54
C GLU A 242 -10.04 11.58 -5.98
N ILE A 243 -10.62 10.40 -6.04
CA ILE A 243 -11.95 10.06 -5.52
C ILE A 243 -11.85 9.84 -4.02
N GLY A 244 -12.82 10.34 -3.27
CA GLY A 244 -12.91 10.11 -1.83
C GLY A 244 -13.13 11.37 -1.01
N LEU A 245 -12.90 11.23 0.30
CA LEU A 245 -12.91 12.28 1.31
C LEU A 245 -12.10 13.50 0.87
N ASN A 246 -12.50 14.67 1.34
CA ASN A 246 -11.77 15.92 1.14
C ASN A 246 -11.47 16.54 2.50
N LEU A 247 -10.38 17.29 2.59
CA LEU A 247 -10.07 18.07 3.79
C LEU A 247 -11.14 19.16 3.94
N GLY A 248 -11.69 19.32 5.16
CA GLY A 248 -12.59 20.42 5.51
C GLY A 248 -14.04 20.32 5.00
N SER A 249 -14.64 19.13 5.06
CA SER A 249 -16.11 18.99 5.04
C SER A 249 -16.72 19.47 6.34
#